data_AF-A0A0G1WFM8-F1
#
_entry.id   AF-A0A0G1WFM8-F1
#
_cell.length_a   1.000
_cell.length_b   1.000
_cell.length_c   1.000
_cell.angle_alpha   90.00
_cell.angle_beta   90.00
_cell.angle_gamma   90.00
#
_symmetry.space_group_name_H-M   'P 1'
#
loop_
_entity.id
_entity.type
_entity.pdbx_description
1 polymer ?
#
loop_
_entity_poly.entity_id
_entity_poly.type
_entity_poly.pdbx_seq_one_letter_code
_entity_poly.pdbx_strand_id
1 'polypeptide(L)'
;MVVAYLENPNREFGFKDVTYTITATDKNGMTIKASSDHIFLYDRSSKIGRYVVATIDAGIEEIDDLVMTFSAPEVVAREDFIEPRVNIKRSSTDVVGVRIVTEPLYVFTKDLAMKATGEDVQKLEEFLYKKQFFMKLSDETFDLDTKIALTAYQKANNISPESGIFDAETRTNVNADIERVTKAIISPDGSVSINGNIKNDDISDASKVVITGLLYDAMGIQVGGSKTELDNLRGAEERIFKILFPKTVPIDRVDTSKTRLYVDSIK
;
A
#
# COMPACT_ATOMS: atom_id res chain seq x y z
N MET A 1 -11.81 4.17 1.38
CA MET A 1 -11.80 3.58 2.73
C MET A 1 -11.56 4.68 3.72
N VAL A 2 -12.27 4.65 4.84
CA VAL A 2 -12.15 5.61 5.93
C VAL A 2 -11.62 4.88 7.16
N VAL A 3 -10.61 5.45 7.79
CA VAL A 3 -10.12 5.02 9.10
C VAL A 3 -10.20 6.22 10.04
N ALA A 4 -10.98 6.08 11.10
CA ALA A 4 -11.09 7.08 12.15
C ALA A 4 -10.66 6.47 13.47
N TYR A 5 -10.05 7.27 14.34
CA TYR A 5 -9.80 6.89 15.73
C TYR A 5 -10.79 7.62 16.62
N LEU A 6 -11.63 6.87 17.33
CA LEU A 6 -12.67 7.40 18.18
C LEU A 6 -12.28 7.26 19.64
N GLU A 7 -12.37 8.35 20.38
CA GLU A 7 -12.18 8.37 21.83
C GLU A 7 -13.51 8.72 22.50
N ASN A 8 -13.82 8.04 23.59
CA ASN A 8 -14.85 8.48 24.51
C ASN A 8 -14.18 9.32 25.61
N PRO A 9 -14.44 10.63 25.71
CA PRO A 9 -13.84 11.44 26.76
C PRO A 9 -14.46 11.13 28.14
N ASN A 10 -15.66 10.54 28.18
CA ASN A 10 -16.36 10.19 29.42
C ASN A 10 -15.62 9.06 30.13
N ARG A 11 -15.43 9.21 31.44
CA ARG A 11 -14.73 8.21 32.25
C ARG A 11 -15.68 7.19 32.86
N GLU A 12 -16.95 7.47 33.03
CA GLU A 12 -17.86 6.61 33.81
C GLU A 12 -18.85 5.84 32.93
N PHE A 13 -19.08 6.31 31.70
CA PHE A 13 -20.08 5.75 30.81
C PHE A 13 -19.47 5.44 29.45
N GLY A 14 -19.79 4.24 28.95
CA GLY A 14 -19.56 3.85 27.57
C GLY A 14 -20.86 3.76 26.79
N PHE A 15 -20.74 3.29 25.55
CA PHE A 15 -21.85 3.07 24.64
C PHE A 15 -21.83 1.63 24.14
N LYS A 16 -22.87 0.86 24.48
CA LYS A 16 -22.98 -0.56 24.14
C LYS A 16 -23.32 -0.77 22.67
N ASP A 17 -24.10 0.15 22.11
CA ASP A 17 -24.42 0.23 20.70
C ASP A 17 -24.59 1.71 20.31
N VAL A 18 -24.05 2.08 19.15
CA VAL A 18 -24.17 3.39 18.52
C VAL A 18 -24.16 3.16 17.02
N THR A 19 -25.13 3.71 16.33
CA THR A 19 -25.09 3.75 14.87
C THR A 19 -24.17 4.90 14.44
N TYR A 20 -23.10 4.60 13.72
CA TYR A 20 -22.33 5.61 13.00
C TYR A 20 -22.74 5.61 11.53
N THR A 21 -22.83 6.79 10.92
CA THR A 21 -23.02 6.97 9.49
C THR A 21 -21.89 7.82 8.95
N ILE A 22 -21.23 7.33 7.90
CA ILE A 22 -20.24 8.12 7.17
C ILE A 22 -20.83 8.51 5.83
N THR A 23 -20.88 9.82 5.58
CA THR A 23 -21.43 10.42 4.37
C THR A 23 -20.32 11.12 3.62
N ALA A 24 -20.12 10.74 2.35
CA ALA A 24 -19.28 11.46 1.41
C ALA A 24 -20.12 12.49 0.65
N THR A 25 -19.65 13.73 0.59
CA THR A 25 -20.32 14.84 -0.11
C THR A 25 -19.46 15.43 -1.21
N ASP A 26 -20.11 15.95 -2.25
CA ASP A 26 -19.44 16.73 -3.29
C ASP A 26 -19.17 18.18 -2.84
N LYS A 27 -18.50 18.96 -3.68
CA LYS A 27 -18.19 20.38 -3.46
C LYS A 27 -19.42 21.29 -3.25
N ASN A 28 -20.61 20.81 -3.59
CA ASN A 28 -21.87 21.52 -3.40
C ASN A 28 -22.57 21.07 -2.10
N GLY A 29 -21.96 20.18 -1.32
CA GLY A 29 -22.53 19.57 -0.12
C GLY A 29 -23.58 18.49 -0.41
N MET A 30 -23.74 18.04 -1.66
CA MET A 30 -24.67 16.96 -1.99
C MET A 30 -24.07 15.60 -1.61
N THR A 31 -24.88 14.74 -1.01
CA THR A 31 -24.45 13.37 -0.68
C THR A 31 -24.21 12.57 -1.95
N ILE A 32 -22.99 12.06 -2.09
CA ILE A 32 -22.60 11.11 -3.14
C ILE A 32 -22.94 9.70 -2.67
N LYS A 33 -22.51 9.37 -1.45
CA LYS A 33 -22.66 8.05 -0.86
C LYS A 33 -22.67 8.12 0.65
N ALA A 34 -23.41 7.22 1.28
CA ALA A 34 -23.34 7.01 2.73
C ALA A 34 -23.22 5.52 3.05
N SER A 35 -22.60 5.22 4.18
CA SER A 35 -22.51 3.89 4.77
C SER A 35 -22.76 4.00 6.27
N SER A 36 -23.55 3.09 6.82
CA SER A 36 -23.90 3.06 8.24
C SER A 36 -23.60 1.69 8.81
N ASP A 37 -23.14 1.67 10.06
CA ASP A 37 -22.88 0.44 10.80
C ASP A 37 -22.92 0.74 12.31
N HIS A 38 -22.82 -0.31 13.12
CA HIS A 38 -22.91 -0.25 14.57
C HIS A 38 -21.53 -0.36 15.22
N ILE A 39 -21.33 0.38 16.30
CA ILE A 39 -20.14 0.29 17.14
C ILE A 39 -20.50 0.28 18.61
N PHE A 40 -19.59 -0.27 19.39
CA PHE A 40 -19.54 -0.08 20.82
C PHE A 40 -18.27 0.70 21.18
N LEU A 41 -18.31 1.46 22.27
CA LEU A 41 -17.21 2.32 22.69
C LEU A 41 -17.16 2.38 24.22
N TYR A 42 -16.09 1.86 24.80
CA TYR A 42 -15.84 1.88 26.24
C TYR A 42 -15.76 3.30 26.81
N ASP A 43 -15.85 3.41 28.12
CA ASP A 43 -15.41 4.62 28.82
C ASP A 43 -13.88 4.78 28.73
N ARG A 44 -13.40 6.01 28.90
CA ARG A 44 -11.99 6.38 28.78
C ARG A 44 -11.06 5.60 29.71
N SER A 45 -11.54 5.21 30.89
CA SER A 45 -10.71 4.56 31.89
C SER A 45 -10.56 3.06 31.64
N SER A 46 -11.55 2.42 31.00
CA SER A 46 -11.42 1.04 30.52
C SER A 46 -10.58 0.99 29.24
N LYS A 47 -10.88 1.85 28.26
CA LYS A 47 -10.16 1.91 26.98
C LYS A 47 -10.11 3.32 26.42
N ILE A 48 -8.93 3.75 25.98
CA ILE A 48 -8.70 5.12 25.50
C ILE A 48 -9.56 5.44 24.27
N GLY A 49 -9.71 4.47 23.37
CA GLY A 49 -10.43 4.64 22.12
C GLY A 49 -10.30 3.40 21.25
N ARG A 50 -10.82 3.50 20.02
CA ARG A 50 -10.77 2.43 19.04
C ARG A 50 -10.68 2.96 17.62
N TYR A 51 -10.17 2.12 16.72
CA TYR A 51 -10.21 2.40 15.29
C TYR A 51 -11.54 1.93 14.69
N VAL A 52 -12.19 2.81 13.95
CA VAL A 52 -13.33 2.50 13.08
C VAL A 52 -12.84 2.47 11.65
N VAL A 53 -13.11 1.37 10.96
CA VAL A 53 -12.84 1.23 9.53
C VAL A 53 -14.15 1.03 8.79
N ALA A 54 -14.35 1.84 7.76
CA ALA A 54 -15.52 1.75 6.91
C ALA A 54 -15.12 1.88 5.43
N THR A 55 -15.90 1.23 4.58
CA THR A 55 -15.73 1.31 3.13
C THR A 55 -16.85 2.16 2.57
N ILE A 56 -16.48 3.18 1.81
CA ILE A 56 -17.40 3.94 0.96
C ILE A 56 -17.00 3.64 -0.47
N ASP A 57 -17.95 3.10 -1.21
CA ASP A 57 -17.83 2.81 -2.63
C ASP A 57 -18.22 4.06 -3.42
N ALA A 58 -17.31 5.02 -3.46
CA ALA A 58 -17.42 6.26 -4.22
C ALA A 58 -16.05 6.62 -4.82
N GLY A 59 -16.04 7.26 -5.99
CA GLY A 59 -14.81 7.71 -6.64
C GLY A 59 -14.15 8.81 -5.81
N ILE A 60 -12.87 8.65 -5.45
CA ILE A 60 -12.15 9.60 -4.59
C ILE A 60 -12.15 11.01 -5.20
N GLU A 61 -12.10 11.11 -6.53
CA GLU A 61 -12.08 12.39 -7.25
C GLU A 61 -13.39 13.19 -7.13
N GLU A 62 -14.48 12.55 -6.71
CA GLU A 62 -15.80 13.19 -6.56
C GLU A 62 -16.03 13.70 -5.13
N ILE A 63 -15.26 13.19 -4.15
CA ILE A 63 -15.46 13.47 -2.72
C ILE A 63 -14.74 14.76 -2.34
N ASP A 64 -15.50 15.75 -1.88
CA ASP A 64 -14.98 16.99 -1.30
C ASP A 64 -14.83 16.89 0.22
N ASP A 65 -15.84 16.32 0.89
CA ASP A 65 -15.84 16.16 2.35
C ASP A 65 -16.42 14.80 2.79
N LEU A 66 -16.07 14.43 4.01
CA LEU A 66 -16.48 13.20 4.65
C LEU A 66 -16.97 13.48 6.08
N VAL A 67 -18.28 13.34 6.28
CA VAL A 67 -18.91 13.61 7.57
C VAL A 67 -19.27 12.29 8.26
N MET A 68 -18.82 12.12 9.51
CA MET A 68 -19.25 11.02 10.38
C MET A 68 -20.25 11.53 11.41
N THR A 69 -21.44 10.94 11.44
CA THR A 69 -22.49 11.23 12.43
C THR A 69 -22.77 10.01 13.30
N PHE A 70 -23.16 10.26 14.55
CA PHE A 70 -23.52 9.22 15.53
C PHE A 70 -24.97 9.40 15.97
N SER A 71 -25.69 8.31 16.13
CA SER A 71 -27.09 8.32 16.53
C SER A 71 -27.47 7.09 17.36
N ALA A 72 -28.60 7.18 18.06
CA ALA A 72 -29.17 6.12 18.89
C ALA A 72 -28.19 5.45 19.89
N PRO A 73 -27.44 6.22 20.70
CA PRO A 73 -26.50 5.62 21.64
C PRO A 73 -27.22 4.88 22.79
N GLU A 74 -26.87 3.62 23.01
CA GLU A 74 -27.19 2.88 24.22
C GLU A 74 -26.10 3.10 25.26
N VAL A 75 -26.36 4.01 26.22
CA VAL A 75 -25.39 4.37 27.27
C VAL A 75 -25.37 3.30 28.37
N VAL A 76 -24.18 2.92 28.81
CA VAL A 76 -23.98 1.91 29.86
C VAL A 76 -22.91 2.39 30.85
N ALA A 77 -23.11 2.12 32.14
CA ALA A 77 -22.15 2.43 33.19
C ALA A 77 -20.91 1.52 33.09
N ARG A 78 -19.75 2.03 33.51
CA ARG A 78 -18.47 1.30 33.46
C ARG A 78 -18.57 -0.08 34.11
N GLU A 79 -19.18 -0.18 35.29
CA GLU A 79 -19.32 -1.46 36.01
C GLU A 79 -20.06 -2.54 35.20
N ASP A 80 -21.00 -2.14 34.35
CA ASP A 80 -21.82 -3.05 33.54
C ASP A 80 -21.22 -3.31 32.16
N PHE A 81 -20.17 -2.55 31.77
CA PHE A 81 -19.54 -2.63 30.47
C PHE A 81 -18.14 -3.25 30.54
N ILE A 82 -18.11 -4.56 30.79
CA ILE A 82 -16.87 -5.32 30.97
C ILE A 82 -16.23 -5.65 29.62
N GLU A 83 -14.93 -5.36 29.45
CA GLU A 83 -14.12 -5.80 28.30
C GLU A 83 -13.63 -7.25 28.50
N PRO A 84 -14.05 -8.21 27.65
CA PRO A 84 -13.45 -9.54 27.63
C PRO A 84 -11.97 -9.51 27.25
N ARG A 85 -11.15 -10.37 27.86
CA ARG A 85 -9.72 -10.50 27.53
C ARG A 85 -9.53 -11.37 26.29
N VAL A 86 -9.61 -10.74 25.13
CA VAL A 86 -9.39 -11.38 23.83
C VAL A 86 -8.04 -10.97 23.25
N ASN A 87 -7.21 -11.96 22.89
CA ASN A 87 -5.85 -11.75 22.41
C ASN A 87 -5.57 -12.44 21.08
N ILE A 88 -4.91 -11.74 20.17
CA ILE A 88 -4.33 -12.35 18.96
C ILE A 88 -3.08 -13.13 19.37
N LYS A 89 -3.05 -14.44 19.06
CA LYS A 89 -1.90 -15.31 19.38
C LYS A 89 -0.86 -15.32 18.28
N ARG A 90 -1.30 -15.25 17.03
CA ARG A 90 -0.44 -15.14 15.85
C ARG A 90 -1.20 -14.44 14.72
N SER A 91 -0.46 -13.73 13.89
CA SER A 91 -0.98 -13.14 12.66
C SER A 91 0.12 -13.06 11.60
N SER A 92 -0.27 -13.13 10.34
CA SER A 92 0.59 -12.90 9.17
C SER A 92 -0.17 -12.04 8.17
N THR A 93 0.57 -11.18 7.47
CA THR A 93 0.04 -10.40 6.35
C THR A 93 0.50 -11.03 5.05
N ASP A 94 -0.46 -11.45 4.23
CA ASP A 94 -0.23 -12.06 2.94
C ASP A 94 -0.55 -11.05 1.83
N VAL A 95 0.44 -10.79 0.97
CA VAL A 95 0.29 -9.98 -0.25
C VAL A 95 0.45 -10.90 -1.44
N VAL A 96 -0.58 -10.96 -2.28
CA VAL A 96 -0.64 -11.84 -3.46
C VAL A 96 -0.77 -10.98 -4.71
N GLY A 97 -0.17 -11.43 -5.81
CA GLY A 97 -0.31 -10.79 -7.12
C GLY A 97 0.63 -9.62 -7.39
N VAL A 98 1.63 -9.38 -6.53
CA VAL A 98 2.70 -8.41 -6.79
C VAL A 98 3.92 -9.11 -7.35
N ARG A 99 4.37 -8.71 -8.54
CA ARG A 99 5.63 -9.15 -9.14
C ARG A 99 6.54 -7.96 -9.34
N ILE A 100 7.74 -8.03 -8.79
CA ILE A 100 8.79 -7.04 -9.08
C ILE A 100 9.50 -7.46 -10.36
N VAL A 101 9.51 -6.56 -11.35
CA VAL A 101 10.24 -6.74 -12.61
C VAL A 101 11.28 -5.66 -12.74
N THR A 102 12.49 -6.06 -13.09
CA THR A 102 13.59 -5.15 -13.37
C THR A 102 13.89 -5.20 -14.87
N GLU A 103 13.62 -4.10 -15.56
CA GLU A 103 13.77 -4.00 -17.02
C GLU A 103 14.71 -2.84 -17.39
N PRO A 104 15.45 -2.93 -18.52
CA PRO A 104 16.27 -1.83 -19.00
C PRO A 104 15.43 -0.59 -19.33
N LEU A 105 15.93 0.60 -19.01
CA LEU A 105 15.28 1.88 -19.34
C LEU A 105 15.04 2.06 -20.83
N TYR A 106 15.93 1.49 -21.65
CA TYR A 106 15.85 1.53 -23.09
C TYR A 106 16.53 0.28 -23.66
N VAL A 107 16.01 -0.24 -24.78
CA VAL A 107 16.59 -1.38 -25.48
C VAL A 107 16.89 -0.98 -26.90
N PHE A 108 18.17 -0.87 -27.22
CA PHE A 108 18.60 -0.70 -28.59
C PHE A 108 18.29 -1.97 -29.39
N THR A 109 17.72 -1.80 -30.58
CA THR A 109 17.39 -2.92 -31.49
C THR A 109 18.08 -2.82 -32.85
N LYS A 110 18.67 -1.67 -33.19
CA LYS A 110 19.36 -1.40 -34.46
C LYS A 110 20.81 -0.96 -34.26
N ASP A 111 21.61 -1.15 -35.31
CA ASP A 111 22.96 -0.57 -35.38
C ASP A 111 22.87 0.94 -35.59
N LEU A 112 23.84 1.70 -35.07
CA LEU A 112 23.97 3.13 -35.31
C LEU A 112 25.35 3.45 -35.88
N ALA A 113 25.40 4.41 -36.79
CA ALA A 113 26.62 4.85 -37.45
C ALA A 113 26.62 6.38 -37.59
N MET A 114 27.77 6.93 -38.00
CA MET A 114 27.91 8.37 -38.22
C MET A 114 26.80 8.94 -39.10
N LYS A 115 26.35 10.15 -38.76
CA LYS A 115 25.23 10.87 -39.37
C LYS A 115 23.85 10.27 -39.10
N ALA A 116 23.74 9.17 -38.35
CA ALA A 116 22.45 8.75 -37.81
C ALA A 116 21.91 9.85 -36.88
N THR A 117 20.59 9.98 -36.82
CA THR A 117 19.92 10.93 -35.95
C THR A 117 18.69 10.32 -35.27
N GLY A 118 18.18 10.98 -34.24
CA GLY A 118 16.92 10.66 -33.57
C GLY A 118 17.07 9.92 -32.25
N GLU A 119 15.97 9.29 -31.80
CA GLU A 119 15.84 8.80 -30.42
C GLU A 119 16.94 7.81 -30.01
N ASP A 120 17.28 6.80 -30.82
CA ASP A 120 18.34 5.85 -30.46
C ASP A 120 19.71 6.56 -30.32
N VAL A 121 19.99 7.57 -31.14
CA VAL A 121 21.25 8.33 -31.02
C VAL A 121 21.24 9.14 -29.73
N GLN A 122 20.12 9.80 -29.43
CA GLN A 122 19.93 10.51 -28.16
C GLN A 122 20.14 9.58 -26.96
N LYS A 123 19.54 8.38 -26.97
CA LYS A 123 19.66 7.41 -25.88
C LYS A 123 21.09 6.89 -25.74
N LEU A 124 21.81 6.72 -26.85
CA LEU A 124 23.21 6.32 -26.83
C LEU A 124 24.08 7.42 -26.21
N GLU A 125 23.88 8.67 -26.60
CA GLU A 125 24.61 9.83 -26.08
C GLU A 125 24.32 10.08 -24.61
N GLU A 126 23.07 9.99 -24.17
CA GLU A 126 22.68 10.04 -22.76
C GLU A 126 23.35 8.92 -21.94
N PHE A 127 23.39 7.70 -22.48
CA PHE A 127 24.08 6.58 -21.85
C PHE A 127 25.58 6.85 -21.70
N LEU A 128 26.25 7.28 -22.78
CA LEU A 128 27.68 7.59 -22.76
C LEU A 128 28.00 8.77 -21.83
N TYR A 129 27.10 9.76 -21.75
CA TYR A 129 27.22 10.89 -20.84
C TYR A 129 27.16 10.44 -19.39
N LYS A 130 26.15 9.62 -19.03
CA LYS A 130 26.02 9.05 -17.69
C LYS A 130 27.23 8.20 -17.29
N LYS A 131 27.75 7.41 -18.23
CA LYS A 131 28.96 6.60 -18.05
C LYS A 131 30.27 7.43 -18.07
N GLN A 132 30.18 8.76 -18.21
CA GLN A 132 31.31 9.69 -18.22
C GLN A 132 32.25 9.52 -19.43
N PHE A 133 31.77 8.96 -20.53
CA PHE A 133 32.52 8.88 -21.81
C PHE A 133 32.17 10.03 -22.76
N PHE A 134 31.02 10.66 -22.58
CA PHE A 134 30.56 11.81 -23.38
C PHE A 134 30.41 13.03 -22.48
N MET A 135 30.93 14.18 -22.92
CA MET A 135 31.04 15.38 -22.07
C MET A 135 30.04 16.48 -22.42
N LYS A 136 29.15 16.25 -23.39
CA LYS A 136 28.09 17.16 -23.79
C LYS A 136 26.71 16.51 -23.67
N LEU A 137 25.67 17.34 -23.61
CA LEU A 137 24.30 16.86 -23.71
C LEU A 137 24.02 16.40 -25.14
N SER A 138 23.10 15.45 -25.29
CA SER A 138 22.69 14.92 -26.59
C SER A 138 22.24 16.03 -27.55
N ASP A 139 22.76 16.00 -28.77
CA ASP A 139 22.26 16.79 -29.90
C ASP A 139 21.51 15.91 -30.92
N GLU A 140 21.26 14.65 -30.53
CA GLU A 140 20.53 13.64 -31.29
C GLU A 140 21.19 13.29 -32.63
N THR A 141 22.49 13.60 -32.80
CA THR A 141 23.24 13.38 -34.03
C THR A 141 24.54 12.63 -33.77
N PHE A 142 24.68 11.44 -34.40
CA PHE A 142 25.88 10.63 -34.24
C PHE A 142 27.02 11.28 -35.03
N ASP A 143 27.76 12.14 -34.36
CA ASP A 143 28.87 12.90 -34.90
C ASP A 143 30.24 12.30 -34.50
N LEU A 144 31.30 13.09 -34.68
CA LEU A 144 32.65 12.67 -34.33
C LEU A 144 32.83 12.53 -32.80
N ASP A 145 32.19 13.37 -32.00
CA ASP A 145 32.27 13.33 -30.54
C ASP A 145 31.61 12.04 -30.03
N THR A 146 30.45 11.69 -30.57
CA THR A 146 29.72 10.46 -30.22
C THR A 146 30.53 9.22 -30.61
N LYS A 147 31.20 9.26 -31.77
CA LYS A 147 32.14 8.20 -32.18
C LYS A 147 33.31 8.04 -31.20
N ILE A 148 33.94 9.14 -30.80
CA ILE A 148 35.07 9.12 -29.86
C ILE A 148 34.64 8.56 -28.50
N ALA A 149 33.49 9.01 -27.99
CA ALA A 149 32.94 8.51 -26.74
C ALA A 149 32.60 7.02 -26.80
N LEU A 150 32.04 6.55 -27.93
CA LEU A 150 31.74 5.13 -28.11
C LEU A 150 33.01 4.28 -28.19
N THR A 151 34.05 4.74 -28.88
CA THR A 151 35.36 4.09 -28.89
C THR A 151 35.93 3.96 -27.47
N ALA A 152 35.82 5.03 -26.65
CA ALA A 152 36.28 4.99 -25.27
C ALA A 152 35.48 3.99 -24.41
N TYR A 153 34.16 3.93 -24.58
CA TYR A 153 33.31 2.93 -23.94
C TYR A 153 33.68 1.50 -24.35
N GLN A 154 33.85 1.25 -25.65
CA GLN A 154 34.25 -0.06 -26.19
C GLN A 154 35.58 -0.53 -25.58
N LYS A 155 36.57 0.36 -25.55
CA LYS A 155 37.87 0.10 -24.91
C LYS A 155 37.72 -0.25 -23.43
N ALA A 156 36.95 0.55 -22.68
CA ALA A 156 36.76 0.35 -21.25
C ALA A 156 36.04 -0.98 -20.92
N ASN A 157 35.21 -1.47 -21.83
CA ASN A 157 34.44 -2.71 -21.68
C ASN A 157 35.04 -3.89 -22.47
N ASN A 158 36.25 -3.76 -23.00
CA ASN A 158 36.97 -4.80 -23.77
C ASN A 158 36.21 -5.32 -25.01
N ILE A 159 35.48 -4.43 -25.69
CA ILE A 159 34.77 -4.73 -26.93
C ILE A 159 35.72 -4.50 -28.11
N SER A 160 35.95 -5.52 -28.94
CA SER A 160 36.94 -5.48 -30.03
C SER A 160 36.31 -5.77 -31.40
N PRO A 161 36.58 -4.97 -32.44
CA PRO A 161 37.45 -3.79 -32.45
C PRO A 161 36.79 -2.55 -31.83
N GLU A 162 37.60 -1.67 -31.22
CA GLU A 162 37.20 -0.36 -30.69
C GLU A 162 36.90 0.66 -31.81
N SER A 163 36.04 0.28 -32.77
CA SER A 163 35.82 0.98 -34.04
C SER A 163 35.02 2.28 -33.90
N GLY A 164 34.36 2.49 -32.75
CA GLY A 164 33.41 3.57 -32.54
C GLY A 164 32.11 3.39 -33.36
N ILE A 165 31.83 2.17 -33.83
CA ILE A 165 30.58 1.81 -34.50
C ILE A 165 29.66 1.14 -33.49
N PHE A 166 28.39 1.53 -33.46
CA PHE A 166 27.40 0.90 -32.60
C PHE A 166 26.80 -0.32 -33.30
N ASP A 167 27.57 -1.40 -33.34
CA ASP A 167 27.23 -2.68 -33.97
C ASP A 167 26.54 -3.66 -33.00
N ALA A 168 26.29 -4.89 -33.45
CA ALA A 168 25.60 -5.91 -32.65
C ALA A 168 26.31 -6.25 -31.33
N GLU A 169 27.64 -6.30 -31.32
CA GLU A 169 28.42 -6.60 -30.11
C GLU A 169 28.38 -5.42 -29.14
N THR A 170 28.60 -4.20 -29.64
CA THR A 170 28.52 -2.97 -28.85
C THR A 170 27.13 -2.77 -28.28
N ARG A 171 26.09 -3.00 -29.09
CA ARG A 171 24.69 -2.94 -28.67
C ARG A 171 24.37 -3.94 -27.56
N THR A 172 24.90 -5.15 -27.65
CA THR A 172 24.68 -6.18 -26.62
C THR A 172 25.24 -5.74 -25.27
N ASN A 173 26.46 -5.19 -25.27
CA ASN A 173 27.09 -4.67 -24.05
C ASN A 173 26.36 -3.44 -23.50
N VAL A 174 26.02 -2.47 -24.35
CA VAL A 174 25.26 -1.29 -23.92
C VAL A 174 23.88 -1.66 -23.37
N ASN A 175 23.15 -2.59 -23.99
CA ASN A 175 21.88 -3.08 -23.46
C ASN A 175 22.02 -3.82 -22.12
N ALA A 176 23.16 -4.46 -21.87
CA ALA A 176 23.45 -5.09 -20.59
C ALA A 176 23.78 -4.06 -19.48
N ASP A 177 24.42 -2.96 -19.87
CA ASP A 177 24.91 -1.89 -18.99
C ASP A 177 23.95 -0.72 -18.78
N ILE A 178 22.89 -0.66 -19.59
CA ILE A 178 21.85 0.32 -19.46
C ILE A 178 21.24 0.23 -18.06
N GLU A 179 21.00 1.40 -17.47
CA GLU A 179 20.28 1.51 -16.21
C GLU A 179 18.94 0.78 -16.30
N ARG A 180 18.65 -0.02 -15.28
CA ARG A 180 17.40 -0.77 -15.19
C ARG A 180 16.46 -0.12 -14.20
N VAL A 181 15.18 -0.10 -14.53
CA VAL A 181 14.10 0.32 -13.64
C VAL A 181 13.43 -0.89 -13.05
N THR A 182 13.20 -0.82 -11.75
CA THR A 182 12.40 -1.80 -11.03
C THR A 182 10.97 -1.29 -10.93
N LYS A 183 10.03 -2.07 -11.44
CA LYS A 183 8.59 -1.77 -11.42
C LYS A 183 7.84 -2.90 -10.74
N ALA A 184 6.87 -2.54 -9.92
CA ALA A 184 5.89 -3.50 -9.41
C ALA A 184 4.79 -3.69 -10.46
N ILE A 185 4.59 -4.93 -10.91
CA ILE A 185 3.47 -5.35 -11.73
C ILE A 185 2.43 -5.98 -10.80
N ILE A 186 1.22 -5.42 -10.82
CA ILE A 186 0.10 -5.87 -10.00
C ILE A 186 -0.85 -6.69 -10.87
N SER A 187 -1.15 -7.90 -10.42
CA SER A 187 -2.08 -8.81 -11.08
C SER A 187 -3.54 -8.36 -10.83
N PRO A 188 -4.50 -8.61 -11.73
CA PRO A 188 -5.91 -8.20 -11.55
C PRO A 188 -6.60 -8.82 -10.32
N ASP A 189 -6.09 -9.96 -9.86
CA ASP A 189 -6.49 -10.69 -8.66
C ASP A 189 -5.60 -10.37 -7.44
N GLY A 190 -4.72 -9.38 -7.57
CA GLY A 190 -3.87 -8.89 -6.50
C GLY A 190 -4.68 -8.53 -5.27
N SER A 191 -4.22 -8.99 -4.11
CA SER A 191 -4.93 -8.80 -2.86
C SER A 191 -3.98 -8.79 -1.68
N VAL A 192 -4.43 -8.17 -0.59
CA VAL A 192 -3.78 -8.23 0.70
C VAL A 192 -4.78 -8.73 1.74
N SER A 193 -4.32 -9.63 2.61
CA SER A 193 -5.11 -10.14 3.73
C SER A 193 -4.26 -10.31 4.97
N ILE A 194 -4.91 -10.25 6.13
CA ILE A 194 -4.26 -10.63 7.40
C ILE A 194 -4.97 -11.87 7.92
N ASN A 195 -4.22 -12.93 8.19
CA ASN A 195 -4.72 -14.18 8.72
C ASN A 195 -4.14 -14.42 10.10
N GLY A 196 -4.90 -15.00 11.02
CA GLY A 196 -4.39 -15.24 12.38
C GLY A 196 -5.30 -16.09 13.25
N ASN A 197 -4.87 -16.25 14.50
CA ASN A 197 -5.62 -16.91 15.55
C ASN A 197 -5.89 -15.92 16.68
N ILE A 198 -7.14 -15.91 17.15
CA ILE A 198 -7.60 -15.09 18.26
C ILE A 198 -8.15 -16.00 19.35
N LYS A 199 -7.81 -15.71 20.60
CA LYS A 199 -8.23 -16.49 21.75
C LYS A 199 -8.93 -15.61 22.77
N ASN A 200 -10.06 -16.08 23.26
CA ASN A 200 -10.66 -15.56 24.48
C ASN A 200 -9.95 -16.20 25.67
N ASP A 201 -9.18 -15.42 26.42
CA ASP A 201 -8.47 -15.89 27.62
C ASP A 201 -9.37 -15.83 28.89
N ASP A 202 -10.62 -15.36 28.76
CA ASP A 202 -11.62 -15.41 29.82
C ASP A 202 -12.46 -16.69 29.78
N ILE A 203 -13.14 -16.96 30.91
CA ILE A 203 -14.15 -18.02 31.02
C ILE A 203 -15.51 -17.60 30.49
N SER A 204 -15.78 -16.29 30.41
CA SER A 204 -17.02 -15.76 29.87
C SER A 204 -16.91 -15.51 28.38
N ASP A 205 -18.01 -15.72 27.68
CA ASP A 205 -18.09 -15.46 26.25
C ASP A 205 -17.90 -13.97 25.93
N ALA A 206 -17.30 -13.70 24.77
CA ALA A 206 -17.37 -12.40 24.12
C ALA A 206 -18.46 -12.49 23.06
N SER A 207 -19.56 -11.75 23.22
CA SER A 207 -20.67 -11.76 22.26
C SER A 207 -20.25 -11.21 20.91
N LYS A 208 -19.35 -10.22 20.90
CA LYS A 208 -18.80 -9.65 19.67
C LYS A 208 -17.33 -9.30 19.83
N VAL A 209 -16.54 -9.63 18.83
CA VAL A 209 -15.13 -9.27 18.69
C VAL A 209 -14.92 -8.61 17.34
N VAL A 210 -14.31 -7.42 17.33
CA VAL A 210 -13.92 -6.69 16.13
C VAL A 210 -12.41 -6.66 16.07
N ILE A 211 -11.86 -7.13 14.95
CA ILE A 211 -10.42 -7.11 14.70
C ILE A 211 -10.17 -6.13 13.56
N THR A 212 -9.52 -5.02 13.87
CA THR A 212 -9.16 -3.98 12.92
C THR A 212 -7.69 -4.14 12.52
N GLY A 213 -7.43 -4.27 11.23
CA GLY A 213 -6.08 -4.33 10.66
C GLY A 213 -5.76 -3.06 9.89
N LEU A 214 -4.62 -2.44 10.18
CA LEU A 214 -4.09 -1.26 9.48
C LEU A 214 -2.78 -1.63 8.77
N LEU A 215 -2.69 -1.24 7.50
CA LEU A 215 -1.54 -1.44 6.64
C LEU A 215 -0.78 -0.14 6.46
N TYR A 216 0.55 -0.23 6.48
CA TYR A 216 1.45 0.90 6.34
C TYR A 216 2.47 0.63 5.24
N ASP A 217 3.01 1.70 4.66
CA ASP A 217 4.17 1.61 3.79
C ASP A 217 5.49 1.64 4.56
N ALA A 218 6.60 1.51 3.82
CA ALA A 218 7.95 1.57 4.37
C ALA A 218 8.26 2.89 5.10
N MET A 219 7.56 3.99 4.80
CA MET A 219 7.70 5.28 5.48
C MET A 219 6.81 5.38 6.74
N GLY A 220 5.94 4.40 6.99
CA GLY A 220 4.99 4.43 8.09
C GLY A 220 3.72 5.23 7.79
N ILE A 221 3.47 5.55 6.52
CA ILE A 221 2.20 6.17 6.09
C ILE A 221 1.15 5.07 5.95
N GLN A 222 -0.05 5.32 6.48
CA GLN A 222 -1.13 4.35 6.39
C GLN A 222 -1.64 4.26 4.95
N VAL A 223 -1.63 3.06 4.37
CA VAL A 223 -2.07 2.78 2.99
C VAL A 223 -3.37 2.00 2.92
N GLY A 224 -3.79 1.40 4.03
CA GLY A 224 -4.96 0.54 4.06
C GLY A 224 -5.43 0.24 5.47
N GLY A 225 -6.64 -0.27 5.55
CA GLY A 225 -7.40 -0.51 6.76
C GLY A 225 -8.54 -1.47 6.41
N SER A 226 -8.83 -2.41 7.29
CA SER A 226 -10.02 -3.23 7.16
C SER A 226 -10.36 -3.81 8.53
N LYS A 227 -11.53 -4.40 8.64
CA LYS A 227 -11.95 -5.12 9.84
C LYS A 227 -12.57 -6.45 9.49
N THR A 228 -12.54 -7.36 10.44
CA THR A 228 -13.44 -8.52 10.49
C THR A 228 -14.10 -8.58 11.85
N GLU A 229 -15.27 -9.19 11.90
CA GLU A 229 -16.03 -9.36 13.14
C GLU A 229 -16.26 -10.84 13.39
N LEU A 230 -16.25 -11.23 14.67
CA LEU A 230 -16.57 -12.56 15.12
C LEU A 230 -17.63 -12.45 16.21
N ASP A 231 -18.72 -13.18 16.02
CA ASP A 231 -19.77 -13.28 17.02
C ASP A 231 -19.53 -14.51 17.92
N ASN A 232 -19.90 -14.37 19.18
CA ASN A 232 -19.93 -15.43 20.18
C ASN A 232 -18.62 -16.23 20.24
N LEU A 233 -17.52 -15.56 20.54
CA LEU A 233 -16.25 -16.23 20.84
C LEU A 233 -16.31 -16.73 22.29
N ARG A 234 -16.49 -18.05 22.45
CA ARG A 234 -16.75 -18.64 23.77
C ARG A 234 -15.58 -18.48 24.71
N GLY A 235 -15.84 -18.57 26.01
CA GLY A 235 -14.80 -18.62 27.02
C GLY A 235 -13.76 -19.72 26.72
N ALA A 236 -12.49 -19.40 26.86
CA ALA A 236 -11.33 -20.24 26.55
C ALA A 236 -11.20 -20.71 25.08
N GLU A 237 -12.08 -20.27 24.17
CA GLU A 237 -12.04 -20.65 22.76
C GLU A 237 -10.90 -19.93 22.01
N GLU A 238 -10.27 -20.65 21.09
CA GLU A 238 -9.41 -20.08 20.05
C GLU A 238 -10.04 -20.28 18.67
N ARG A 239 -10.12 -19.20 17.87
CA ARG A 239 -10.71 -19.19 16.54
C ARG A 239 -9.76 -18.57 15.52
N ILE A 240 -9.83 -19.03 14.27
CA ILE A 240 -9.12 -18.41 13.15
C ILE A 240 -9.89 -17.18 12.67
N PHE A 241 -9.17 -16.13 12.32
CA PHE A 241 -9.75 -14.96 11.65
C PHE A 241 -9.00 -14.63 10.36
N LYS A 242 -9.71 -13.96 9.45
CA LYS A 242 -9.16 -13.40 8.22
C LYS A 242 -9.72 -12.00 7.99
N ILE A 243 -8.85 -11.03 7.78
CA ILE A 243 -9.20 -9.68 7.37
C ILE A 243 -8.88 -9.57 5.88
N LEU A 244 -9.89 -9.27 5.07
CA LEU A 244 -9.73 -8.98 3.65
C LEU A 244 -9.69 -7.47 3.45
N PHE A 245 -8.73 -7.00 2.66
CA PHE A 245 -8.63 -5.59 2.35
C PHE A 245 -9.28 -5.27 0.99
N PRO A 246 -9.84 -4.06 0.83
CA PRO A 246 -10.35 -3.61 -0.46
C PRO A 246 -9.29 -3.65 -1.56
N LYS A 247 -9.70 -3.92 -2.80
CA LYS A 247 -8.80 -3.91 -3.97
C LYS A 247 -8.17 -2.54 -4.26
N THR A 248 -8.70 -1.48 -3.66
CA THR A 248 -8.18 -0.11 -3.80
C THR A 248 -6.92 0.13 -2.97
N VAL A 249 -6.52 -0.78 -2.08
CA VAL A 249 -5.26 -0.68 -1.35
C VAL A 249 -4.09 -0.81 -2.34
N PRO A 250 -3.09 0.09 -2.30
CA PRO A 250 -1.89 -0.02 -3.13
C PRO A 250 -0.98 -1.13 -2.59
N ILE A 251 -1.25 -2.38 -2.99
CA ILE A 251 -0.61 -3.57 -2.43
C ILE A 251 0.91 -3.63 -2.65
N ASP A 252 1.42 -2.95 -3.67
CA ASP A 252 2.85 -2.79 -3.98
C ASP A 252 3.59 -1.92 -2.95
N ARG A 253 2.85 -1.11 -2.19
CA ARG A 253 3.41 -0.22 -1.16
C ARG A 253 3.34 -0.81 0.25
N VAL A 254 2.66 -1.94 0.43
CA VAL A 254 2.43 -2.52 1.76
C VAL A 254 3.74 -3.08 2.33
N ASP A 255 4.17 -2.53 3.46
CA ASP A 255 5.22 -3.10 4.30
C ASP A 255 4.57 -4.04 5.33
N THR A 256 4.65 -5.34 5.07
CA THR A 256 4.02 -6.36 5.91
C THR A 256 4.55 -6.35 7.34
N SER A 257 5.79 -5.92 7.56
CA SER A 257 6.41 -5.84 8.90
C SER A 257 5.84 -4.72 9.77
N LYS A 258 5.17 -3.73 9.15
CA LYS A 258 4.57 -2.57 9.83
C LYS A 258 3.06 -2.71 10.04
N THR A 259 2.47 -3.83 9.63
CA THR A 259 1.05 -4.12 9.86
C THR A 259 0.70 -4.01 11.33
N ARG A 260 -0.42 -3.36 11.65
CA ARG A 260 -0.93 -3.25 13.02
C ARG A 260 -2.32 -3.87 13.13
N LEU A 261 -2.56 -4.56 14.24
CA LEU A 261 -3.84 -5.15 14.57
C LEU A 261 -4.34 -4.61 15.90
N TYR A 262 -5.64 -4.34 15.96
CA TYR A 262 -6.34 -3.86 17.14
C TYR A 262 -7.54 -4.77 17.37
N VAL A 263 -7.78 -5.13 18.62
CA VAL A 263 -8.91 -5.97 19.03
C VAL A 263 -9.79 -5.16 19.95
N ASP A 264 -11.07 -5.13 19.63
CA ASP A 264 -12.15 -4.67 20.51
C ASP A 264 -13.11 -5.84 20.72
N SER A 265 -13.58 -6.04 21.94
CA SER A 265 -14.56 -7.09 22.22
C SER A 265 -15.52 -6.64 23.29
N ILE A 266 -16.75 -7.16 23.30
CA ILE A 266 -17.80 -6.86 24.27
C ILE A 266 -18.48 -8.15 24.74
N LYS A 267 -19.02 -8.14 25.98
CA LYS A 267 -19.89 -9.18 26.54
C LYS A 267 -21.34 -9.06 26.10
#